data_AF-A0A537ZI94-F1
#
_entry.id   AF-A0A537ZI94-F1
#
_cell.length_a   1.000
_cell.length_b   1.000
_cell.length_c   1.000
_cell.angle_alpha   90.00
_cell.angle_beta   90.00
_cell.angle_gamma   90.00
#
_symmetry.space_group_name_H-M   'P 1'
#
loop_
_entity.id
_entity.type
_entity.pdbx_description
1 polymer ?
#
loop_
_entity_poly.entity_id
_entity_poly.type
_entity_poly.pdbx_seq_one_letter_code
_entity_poly.pdbx_strand_id
1 'polypeptide(L)' 'MTFTDLYTYLRARFAREEGQTMAEYGVVLAVIALAVIVAFTALSGGISHAINNVAKVLP' A
#
# COMPACT_ATOMS: atom_id res chain seq x y z
N MET A 1 -2.77 -40.29 14.26
CA MET A 1 -3.30 -39.40 13.21
C MET A 1 -4.57 -40.04 12.68
N THR A 2 -5.70 -39.41 12.93
CA THR A 2 -7.01 -39.94 12.56
C THR A 2 -7.20 -39.76 11.05
N PHE A 3 -7.93 -40.65 10.37
CA PHE A 3 -8.20 -40.51 8.93
C PHE A 3 -8.82 -39.15 8.57
N THR A 4 -9.60 -38.58 9.47
CA THR A 4 -10.18 -37.23 9.37
C THR A 4 -9.12 -36.14 9.36
N ASP A 5 -8.04 -36.29 10.14
CA ASP A 5 -6.95 -35.31 10.18
C ASP A 5 -6.22 -35.31 8.85
N LEU A 6 -5.92 -36.49 8.30
CA LEU A 6 -5.28 -36.64 7.00
C LEU A 6 -6.12 -36.02 5.87
N TYR A 7 -7.43 -36.30 5.87
CA TYR A 7 -8.37 -35.72 4.91
C TYR A 7 -8.44 -34.20 5.01
N THR A 8 -8.48 -33.66 6.23
CA THR A 8 -8.53 -32.21 6.47
C THR A 8 -7.23 -31.53 6.06
N TYR A 9 -6.09 -32.14 6.34
CA TYR A 9 -4.77 -31.63 5.97
C TYR A 9 -4.58 -31.58 4.45
N LEU A 10 -4.99 -32.65 3.74
CA LEU A 10 -4.97 -32.69 2.28
C LEU A 10 -5.94 -31.66 1.69
N ARG A 11 -7.16 -31.56 2.22
CA ARG A 11 -8.15 -30.57 1.76
C ARG A 11 -7.67 -29.13 1.96
N ALA A 12 -7.05 -28.81 3.09
CA ALA A 12 -6.50 -27.47 3.35
C ALA A 12 -5.38 -27.10 2.36
N ARG A 13 -4.53 -28.08 2.00
CA ARG A 13 -3.41 -27.86 1.08
C ARG A 13 -3.84 -27.66 -0.38
N PHE A 14 -5.03 -28.13 -0.74
CA PHE A 14 -5.63 -27.96 -2.07
C PHE A 14 -6.79 -26.96 -2.09
N ALA A 15 -7.16 -26.39 -0.93
CA ALA A 15 -8.13 -25.31 -0.86
C ALA A 15 -7.46 -24.03 -1.37
N ARG A 16 -8.02 -23.44 -2.42
CA ARG A 16 -7.57 -22.14 -2.92
C ARG A 16 -7.90 -21.07 -1.87
N GLU A 17 -6.94 -20.21 -1.55
CA GLU A 17 -7.16 -19.05 -0.70
C GLU A 17 -7.92 -17.98 -1.50
N GLU A 18 -9.25 -18.13 -1.55
CA GLU A 18 -10.14 -17.12 -2.13
C GLU A 18 -9.95 -15.80 -1.37
N GLY A 19 -9.28 -14.84 -1.99
CA GLY A 19 -8.96 -13.53 -1.40
C GLY A 19 -7.47 -13.27 -1.15
N GLN A 20 -6.59 -14.27 -1.23
CA GLN A 20 -5.14 -14.05 -1.09
C GLN A 20 -4.62 -13.06 -2.13
N THR A 21 -5.03 -13.22 -3.39
CA THR A 21 -4.66 -12.28 -4.46
C THR A 21 -5.25 -10.88 -4.25
N MET A 22 -6.45 -10.76 -3.67
CA MET A 22 -7.04 -9.46 -3.32
C MET A 22 -6.27 -8.78 -2.19
N ALA A 23 -5.73 -9.55 -1.24
CA ALA A 23 -4.86 -9.05 -0.19
C ALA A 23 -3.50 -8.59 -0.75
N GLU A 24 -2.91 -9.33 -1.69
CA GLU A 24 -1.67 -8.92 -2.37
C GLU A 24 -1.83 -7.57 -3.08
N TYR A 25 -2.89 -7.40 -3.89
CA TYR A 25 -3.19 -6.13 -4.53
C TYR A 25 -3.51 -5.02 -3.51
N GLY A 26 -4.22 -5.34 -2.42
CA GLY A 26 -4.51 -4.40 -1.35
C GLY A 26 -3.25 -3.86 -0.66
N VAL A 27 -2.26 -4.72 -0.40
CA VAL A 27 -0.98 -4.33 0.19
C VAL A 27 -0.19 -3.43 -0.77
N VAL A 28 -0.11 -3.81 -2.05
CA VAL A 28 0.58 -2.99 -3.07
C VAL A 28 -0.08 -1.61 -3.18
N LEU A 29 -1.41 -1.56 -3.22
CA LEU A 29 -2.16 -0.31 -3.29
C LEU A 29 -1.95 0.56 -2.05
N ALA A 30 -1.89 -0.03 -0.85
CA ALA A 30 -1.61 0.70 0.38
C ALA A 30 -0.21 1.34 0.38
N VAL A 31 0.81 0.62 -0.10
CA VAL A 31 2.18 1.15 -0.24
C VAL A 31 2.22 2.30 -1.25
N ILE A 32 1.56 2.13 -2.40
CA ILE A 32 1.48 3.19 -3.42
C ILE A 32 0.76 4.42 -2.86
N ALA A 33 -0.35 4.24 -2.14
CA ALA A 33 -1.10 5.33 -1.53
C ALA A 33 -0.21 6.15 -0.56
N LEU A 34 0.55 5.48 0.30
CA LEU A 34 1.50 6.15 1.20
C LEU A 34 2.58 6.91 0.42
N ALA A 35 3.15 6.30 -0.63
CA ALA A 35 4.16 6.95 -1.46
C ALA A 35 3.62 8.21 -2.14
N VAL A 36 2.39 8.15 -2.66
CA VAL A 36 1.70 9.28 -3.30
C VAL A 36 1.44 10.41 -2.30
N ILE A 37 0.98 10.10 -1.08
CA ILE A 37 0.79 11.08 -0.02
C ILE A 37 2.11 11.83 0.26
N VAL A 38 3.20 11.09 0.50
CA VAL A 38 4.52 11.68 0.78
C VAL A 38 5.00 12.55 -0.39
N ALA A 39 4.85 12.06 -1.62
CA ALA A 39 5.26 12.79 -2.83
C ALA A 39 4.50 14.12 -2.97
N PHE A 40 3.18 14.12 -2.78
CA PHE A 40 2.38 15.35 -2.86
C PHE A 40 2.62 16.31 -1.71
N THR A 41 2.85 15.80 -0.48
CA THR A 41 3.24 16.66 0.64
C THR A 41 4.59 17.34 0.38
N ALA A 42 5.59 16.60 -0.13
CA ALA A 42 6.89 17.16 -0.48
C ALA A 42 6.78 18.19 -1.62
N LEU A 43 5.98 17.89 -2.66
CA LEU A 43 5.75 18.80 -3.78
C LEU A 43 5.06 20.09 -3.32
N SER A 44 4.01 19.98 -2.50
CA SER A 44 3.29 21.12 -1.92
C SER A 44 4.22 22.01 -1.09
N GLY A 45 5.09 21.40 -0.27
CA GLY A 45 6.12 22.12 0.49
C GLY A 45 7.09 22.86 -0.42
N GLY A 46 7.62 22.18 -1.46
CA GLY A 46 8.52 22.78 -2.44
C GLY A 46 7.92 23.97 -3.19
N ILE A 47 6.67 23.85 -3.64
CA ILE A 47 5.93 24.94 -4.30
C ILE A 47 5.76 26.12 -3.34
N SER A 48 5.35 25.85 -2.10
CA SER A 48 5.13 26.89 -1.08
C SER A 48 6.43 27.64 -0.76
N HIS A 49 7.55 26.91 -0.63
CA HIS A 49 8.87 27.51 -0.45
C HIS A 49 9.29 28.38 -1.64
N ALA A 50 9.08 27.91 -2.87
CA ALA A 50 9.40 28.69 -4.07
C ALA A 50 8.60 30.00 -4.13
N ILE A 51 7.29 29.94 -3.90
CA ILE A 51 6.42 31.12 -3.87
C ILE A 51 6.87 32.09 -2.77
N ASN A 52 7.12 31.59 -1.56
CA ASN A 52 7.56 32.43 -0.44
C ASN A 52 8.91 33.10 -0.71
N ASN A 53 9.82 32.44 -1.43
CA ASN A 53 11.10 33.04 -1.81
C ASN A 53 10.91 34.18 -2.81
N VAL A 54 9.98 34.05 -3.76
CA VAL A 54 9.63 35.14 -4.68
C VAL A 54 8.93 36.28 -3.92
N ALA A 55 8.01 35.97 -3.02
CA ALA A 55 7.30 36.98 -2.23
C ALA A 55 8.25 37.85 -1.39
N LYS A 56 9.35 37.28 -0.88
CA LYS A 56 10.37 38.01 -0.10
C LYS A 56 11.18 39.02 -0.90
N VAL A 57 11.24 38.90 -2.23
CA VAL A 57 12.00 39.82 -3.09
C VAL A 57 11.12 40.88 -3.76
N LEU A 58 9.80 40.81 -3.57
CA LEU A 58 8.89 41.86 -3.98
C LEU A 58 8.99 43.04 -2.98
N PRO A 59 9.06 44.29 -3.46
CA PRO A 59 9.17 45.48 -2.61
C PRO A 59 7.89 45.74 -1.79
#